data_AF-A0A934AUI4-F1
#
_entry.id   AF-A0A934AUI4-F1
#
_cell.length_a   1.000
_cell.length_b   1.000
_cell.length_c   1.000
_cell.angle_alpha   90.00
_cell.angle_beta   90.00
_cell.angle_gamma   90.00
#
_symmetry.space_group_name_H-M   'P 1'
#
loop_
_entity.id
_entity.type
_entity.pdbx_description
1 polymer ?
#
loop_
_entity_poly.entity_id
_entity_poly.type
_entity_poly.pdbx_seq_one_letter_code
_entity_poly.pdbx_strand_id
1 'polypeptide(L)' 'MIEKIKQFFNEVKIETKKVVYPNREELIGSTWVVIITVMVISVFLGVVDLALAKIVGLALR' A
#
# COMPACT_ATOMS: atom_id res chain seq x y z
N MET A 1 12.41 -0.29 37.89
CA MET A 1 12.14 -0.83 36.53
C MET A 1 10.94 -0.15 35.87
N ILE A 2 9.80 -0.03 36.54
CA ILE A 2 8.59 0.64 36.01
C ILE A 2 8.84 2.12 35.62
N GLU A 3 9.60 2.86 36.40
CA GLU A 3 9.96 4.26 36.08
C GLU A 3 10.81 4.39 34.80
N LYS A 4 11.78 3.49 34.59
CA LYS A 4 12.61 3.47 33.37
C LYS A 4 11.75 3.21 32.12
N ILE A 5 10.75 2.35 32.22
CA ILE A 5 9.81 2.08 31.12
C ILE A 5 8.95 3.32 30.85
N LYS A 6 8.42 3.97 31.89
CA LYS A 6 7.62 5.20 31.74
C LYS A 6 8.43 6.33 31.10
N GLN A 7 9.71 6.46 31.48
CA GLN A 7 10.62 7.41 30.89
C GLN A 7 10.91 7.10 29.41
N PHE A 8 11.16 5.83 29.07
CA PHE A 8 11.36 5.39 27.68
C PHE A 8 10.15 5.72 26.79
N PHE A 9 8.91 5.47 27.24
CA PHE A 9 7.72 5.85 26.47
C PHE A 9 7.57 7.37 26.29
N ASN A 10 7.98 8.16 27.28
CA ASN A 10 8.00 9.62 27.16
C ASN A 10 9.04 10.07 26.13
N GLU A 11 10.24 9.50 26.16
CA GLU A 11 11.31 9.78 25.19
C GLU A 11 10.87 9.40 23.77
N VAL A 12 10.31 8.20 23.57
CA VAL A 12 9.75 7.76 22.26
C VAL A 12 8.66 8.70 21.76
N LYS A 13 7.75 9.14 22.64
CA LYS A 13 6.71 10.11 22.29
C LYS A 13 7.29 11.46 21.85
N ILE A 14 8.38 11.90 22.47
CA ILE A 14 9.07 13.15 22.10
C ILE A 14 9.76 12.99 20.74
N GLU A 15 10.48 11.90 20.51
CA GLU A 15 11.16 11.65 19.24
C GLU A 15 10.17 11.45 18.08
N THR A 16 9.05 10.78 18.32
CA THR A 16 7.99 10.59 17.30
C THR A 16 7.40 11.93 16.86
N LYS A 17 7.35 12.93 17.75
CA LYS A 17 6.89 14.28 17.39
C LYS A 17 7.88 15.06 16.52
N LYS A 18 9.16 14.67 16.49
CA LYS A 18 10.17 15.27 15.61
C LYS A 18 10.12 14.68 14.20
N VAL A 19 9.36 13.61 13.99
CA VAL A 19 9.15 13.03 12.67
C VAL A 19 8.34 14.01 11.83
N VAL A 20 8.91 14.39 10.69
CA VAL A 20 8.22 15.19 9.69
C VAL A 20 7.29 14.26 8.91
N TYR A 21 6.01 14.29 9.25
CA TYR A 21 4.99 13.56 8.49
C TYR A 21 4.64 14.33 7.21
N PRO A 22 4.34 13.62 6.11
CA PRO A 22 3.91 14.24 4.86
C PRO A 22 2.63 15.04 5.06
N ASN A 23 2.47 16.11 4.28
CA ASN A 23 1.26 16.92 4.34
C ASN A 23 0.04 16.09 3.85
N ARG A 24 -1.17 16.46 4.29
CA ARG A 24 -2.40 15.76 3.91
C ARG A 24 -2.58 15.66 2.39
N GLU A 25 -2.15 16.69 1.66
CA GLU A 25 -2.20 16.74 0.20
C GLU A 25 -1.27 15.72 -0.46
N GLU A 26 -0.03 15.58 0.03
CA GLU A 26 0.93 14.59 -0.47
C GLU A 26 0.46 13.15 -0.20
N LEU A 27 -0.15 12.94 0.96
CA LEU A 27 -0.74 11.66 1.38
C LEU A 27 -1.90 11.25 0.45
N ILE A 28 -2.77 12.20 0.13
CA ILE A 28 -3.88 11.98 -0.80
C ILE A 28 -3.36 11.77 -2.23
N GLY A 29 -2.39 12.59 -2.67
CA GLY A 29 -1.79 12.47 -3.99
C GLY A 29 -1.12 11.12 -4.23
N SER A 30 -0.28 10.67 -3.29
CA SER A 30 0.38 9.37 -3.36
C SER A 30 -0.62 8.20 -3.34
N THR A 31 -1.67 8.29 -2.52
CA THR A 31 -2.74 7.28 -2.49
C THR A 31 -3.47 7.19 -3.84
N TRP A 32 -3.77 8.34 -4.46
CA TRP A 32 -4.43 8.37 -5.77
C TRP A 32 -3.60 7.70 -6.87
N VAL A 33 -2.29 7.95 -6.89
CA VAL A 33 -1.38 7.30 -7.84
C VAL A 33 -1.42 5.79 -7.68
N VAL A 34 -1.39 5.29 -6.45
CA VAL A 34 -1.48 3.85 -6.16
C VAL A 34 -2.80 3.27 -6.65
N ILE A 35 -3.94 3.92 -6.36
CA ILE A 35 -5.27 3.47 -6.79
C ILE A 35 -5.32 3.33 -8.32
N ILE A 36 -4.88 4.35 -9.05
CA ILE A 36 -4.88 4.34 -10.51
C ILE A 36 -3.98 3.22 -11.04
N THR A 37 -2.79 3.06 -10.46
CA THR A 37 -1.83 2.03 -10.88
C THR A 37 -2.42 0.61 -10.68
N VAL A 38 -3.02 0.35 -9.52
CA VAL A 38 -3.67 -0.93 -9.22
C VAL A 38 -4.86 -1.18 -10.14
N MET A 39 -5.66 -0.15 -10.45
CA MET A 39 -6.77 -0.26 -11.39
C MET A 39 -6.29 -0.67 -12.78
N VAL A 40 -5.24 -0.03 -13.30
CA VAL A 40 -4.68 -0.37 -14.63
C VAL A 40 -4.15 -1.81 -14.65
N ILE A 41 -3.36 -2.20 -13.64
CA ILE A 41 -2.77 -3.54 -13.57
C ILE A 41 -3.86 -4.61 -13.45
N SER A 42 -4.87 -4.39 -12.61
CA SER A 42 -5.96 -5.38 -12.41
C SER A 42 -6.78 -5.59 -13.69
N VAL A 43 -7.06 -4.53 -14.45
CA VAL A 43 -7.72 -4.64 -15.75
C VAL A 43 -6.84 -5.40 -16.74
N PHE A 44 -5.56 -5.07 -16.82
CA PHE A 44 -4.62 -5.75 -17.71
C PHE A 44 -4.53 -7.25 -17.41
N LEU A 45 -4.30 -7.61 -16.15
CA LEU A 45 -4.24 -9.02 -15.73
C LEU A 45 -5.57 -9.73 -15.99
N GLY A 46 -6.71 -9.10 -15.68
CA GLY A 46 -8.02 -9.68 -15.96
C GLY A 46 -8.24 -9.99 -17.45
N VAL A 47 -7.79 -9.11 -18.36
CA VAL A 47 -7.85 -9.36 -19.80
C VAL A 47 -6.95 -10.53 -20.20
N VAL A 48 -5.72 -10.57 -19.68
CA VAL A 48 -4.76 -11.65 -19.96
C VAL A 48 -5.28 -13.00 -19.46
N ASP A 49 -5.82 -13.05 -18.24
CA ASP A 49 -6.37 -14.27 -17.65
C ASP A 49 -7.56 -14.79 -18.45
N LEU A 50 -8.46 -13.90 -18.90
CA LEU A 50 -9.59 -14.28 -19.77
C LEU A 50 -9.13 -14.79 -21.14
N ALA A 51 -8.09 -14.17 -21.72
CA ALA A 51 -7.52 -14.62 -22.99
C ALA A 51 -6.87 -16.00 -22.84
N LEU A 52 -6.06 -16.19 -21.79
CA LEU A 52 -5.41 -17.47 -21.49
C LEU A 52 -6.44 -18.56 -21.18
N ALA A 53 -7.48 -18.27 -20.39
CA ALA A 53 -8.54 -19.23 -20.07
C ALA A 53 -9.26 -19.73 -21.34
N LYS A 54 -9.51 -18.84 -22.31
CA LYS A 54 -10.08 -19.22 -23.62
C LYS A 54 -9.14 -20.11 -24.43
N ILE A 55 -7.85 -19.78 -24.49
CA ILE A 55 -6.86 -20.56 -25.23
C ILE A 55 -6.69 -21.96 -24.60
N VAL A 56 -6.54 -22.03 -23.29
CA VAL A 56 -6.43 -23.31 -22.56
C VAL A 56 -7.70 -24.13 -22.73
N GLY A 57 -8.88 -23.52 -22.62
CA GLY A 57 -10.16 -24.21 -22.85
C GLY A 57 -10.34 -24.75 -24.26
N LEU A 58 -9.74 -24.09 -25.27
CA LEU A 58 -9.73 -24.59 -26.65
C LEU A 58 -8.68 -25.70 -26.87
N ALA A 59 -7.55 -25.65 -26.16
CA ALA A 59 -6.48 -26.65 -26.26
C ALA A 59 -6.80 -27.96 -25.53
N LEU A 60 -7.61 -27.91 -24.47
CA LEU A 60 -8.02 -29.09 -23.69
C LEU A 60 -9.25 -29.82 -24.26
N ARG A 61 -9.85 -29.28 -25.33
CA ARG A 61 -11.08 -29.76 -25.94
C ARG A 61 -10.79 -30.33 -27.32
#